data_AF-A0A4S1FUW7-F1
#
_entry.id   AF-A0A4S1FUW7-F1
#
_cell.length_a   1.000
_cell.length_b   1.000
_cell.length_c   1.000
_cell.angle_alpha   90.00
_cell.angle_beta   90.00
_cell.angle_gamma   90.00
#
_symmetry.space_group_name_H-M   'P 1'
#
loop_
_entity.id
_entity.type
_entity.pdbx_description
1 polymer ?
#
loop_
_entity_poly.entity_id
_entity_poly.type
_entity_poly.pdbx_seq_one_letter_code
_entity_poly.pdbx_strand_id
1 'polypeptide(L)'
;LGQELAGSGIAELAAKGSLKADPSPLAIDTVLNVARHDGREGNIDAKVHFAPADNKLDLDLKASEPAGGIIANLLKLPDAPPVDIVVSGTGPLANWSGIG
;
A
#
# COMPACT_ATOMS: atom_id res chain seq x y z
N LEU A 1 -2.59 1.05 -20.06
CA LEU A 1 -2.37 1.05 -18.59
C LEU A 1 -3.65 1.31 -17.82
N GLY A 2 -4.38 2.42 -18.02
CA GLY A 2 -5.61 2.70 -17.25
C GLY A 2 -6.71 1.63 -17.36
N GLN A 3 -6.97 1.12 -18.56
CA GLN A 3 -8.05 0.14 -18.81
C GLN A 3 -7.73 -1.28 -18.29
N GLU A 4 -6.44 -1.61 -18.20
CA GLU A 4 -5.94 -2.92 -17.72
C GLU A 4 -5.93 -2.98 -16.19
N LEU A 5 -5.82 -1.82 -15.53
CA LEU A 5 -5.84 -1.69 -14.08
C LEU A 5 -7.25 -1.45 -13.52
N ALA A 6 -8.17 -0.89 -14.30
CA ALA A 6 -9.45 -0.39 -13.80
C ALA A 6 -10.65 -1.35 -13.89
N GLY A 7 -10.48 -2.53 -14.51
CA GLY A 7 -11.59 -3.41 -14.85
C GLY A 7 -12.49 -2.79 -15.93
N SER A 8 -13.81 -3.02 -15.88
CA SER A 8 -14.78 -2.57 -16.90
C SER A 8 -15.01 -1.05 -16.99
N GLY A 9 -14.12 -0.21 -16.47
CA GLY A 9 -14.23 1.27 -16.48
C GLY A 9 -12.86 1.96 -16.40
N ILE A 10 -12.84 3.29 -16.20
CA ILE A 10 -11.63 4.03 -15.82
C ILE A 10 -11.63 4.14 -14.30
N ALA A 11 -10.53 3.79 -13.65
CA ALA A 11 -10.39 3.95 -12.22
C ALA A 11 -10.00 5.40 -11.92
N GLU A 12 -10.76 6.06 -11.05
CA GLU A 12 -10.37 7.35 -10.49
C GLU A 12 -9.91 7.14 -9.05
N LEU A 13 -8.73 7.65 -8.71
CA LEU A 13 -8.12 7.52 -7.41
C LEU A 13 -7.83 8.89 -6.82
N ALA A 14 -8.05 9.05 -5.53
CA ALA A 14 -7.58 10.17 -4.74
C ALA A 14 -6.50 9.67 -3.77
N ALA A 15 -5.35 10.33 -3.76
CA ALA A 15 -4.24 10.01 -2.86
C ALA A 15 -3.89 11.22 -1.99
N LYS A 16 -3.68 10.96 -0.71
CA LYS A 16 -3.13 11.90 0.26
C LYS A 16 -1.93 11.25 0.92
N GLY A 17 -0.84 11.99 1.08
CA GLY A 17 0.32 11.46 1.76
C GLY A 17 1.19 12.56 2.34
N SER A 18 2.02 12.14 3.29
CA SER A 18 3.08 12.96 3.85
C SER A 18 4.38 12.17 3.86
N LEU A 19 5.48 12.88 3.65
CA LEU A 19 6.82 12.35 3.76
C LEU A 19 7.66 13.33 4.58
N LYS A 20 8.32 12.82 5.61
CA LYS A 20 9.36 13.52 6.35
C LYS A 20 10.67 12.77 6.14
N ALA A 21 11.73 13.49 5.79
CA ALA A 21 13.05 12.93 5.62
C ALA A 21 14.07 13.76 6.42
N ASP A 22 14.67 13.14 7.43
CA ASP A 22 15.82 13.67 8.14
C ASP A 22 17.08 13.01 7.53
N PRO A 23 18.08 13.78 7.04
CA PRO A 23 19.17 13.21 6.26
C PRO A 23 20.36 12.68 7.10
N SER A 24 20.44 13.00 8.39
CA SER A 24 21.59 12.64 9.23
C SER A 24 21.24 12.53 10.73
N PRO A 25 21.12 11.31 11.29
CA PRO A 25 21.08 10.05 10.54
C PRO A 25 19.85 10.00 9.61
N LEU A 26 19.91 9.17 8.57
CA LEU A 26 18.79 9.01 7.65
C LEU A 26 17.58 8.43 8.40
N ALA A 27 16.46 9.16 8.41
CA ALA A 27 15.17 8.67 8.88
C ALA A 27 14.07 9.17 7.93
N ILE A 28 13.19 8.26 7.51
CA ILE A 28 12.07 8.55 6.61
C ILE A 28 10.78 8.08 7.25
N ASP A 29 9.86 9.00 7.49
CA ASP A 29 8.48 8.73 7.88
C ASP A 29 7.57 8.99 6.69
N THR A 30 6.79 7.99 6.31
CA THR A 30 5.81 8.09 5.21
C THR A 30 4.44 7.66 5.70
N VAL A 31 3.44 8.46 5.35
CA VAL A 31 2.02 8.08 5.44
C VAL A 31 1.42 8.25 4.06
N LEU A 32 0.67 7.25 3.60
CA LEU A 32 -0.07 7.29 2.35
C LEU A 32 -1.47 6.72 2.57
N ASN A 33 -2.47 7.46 2.11
CA ASN A 33 -3.86 7.04 2.03
C ASN A 33 -4.30 7.17 0.58
N VAL A 34 -4.75 6.07 -0.01
CA VAL A 34 -5.35 6.05 -1.35
C VAL A 34 -6.77 5.53 -1.23
N ALA A 35 -7.71 6.20 -1.88
CA ALA A 35 -9.08 5.74 -1.97
C ALA A 35 -9.57 5.91 -3.41
N ARG A 36 -10.55 5.10 -3.78
CA ARG A 36 -11.28 5.29 -5.04
C ARG A 36 -12.12 6.57 -4.98
N HIS A 37 -12.19 7.26 -6.11
CA HIS A 37 -12.97 8.48 -6.33
C HIS A 37 -14.05 8.28 -7.42
N ASP A 38 -14.11 7.10 -8.04
CA ASP A 38 -15.05 6.73 -9.10
C ASP A 38 -16.38 6.13 -8.58
N GLY A 39 -16.65 6.24 -7.28
CA GLY A 39 -17.87 5.72 -6.65
C GLY A 39 -17.87 4.22 -6.35
N ARG A 40 -16.77 3.50 -6.61
CA ARG A 40 -16.59 2.11 -6.14
C ARG A 40 -15.79 2.06 -4.83
N GLU A 41 -15.93 0.97 -4.09
CA GLU A 41 -15.15 0.73 -2.87
C GLU A 41 -13.70 0.33 -3.21
N GLY A 42 -12.76 0.78 -2.37
CA GLY A 42 -11.35 0.44 -2.47
C GLY A 42 -10.48 1.42 -1.70
N ASN A 43 -9.60 0.92 -0.84
CA ASN A 43 -8.69 1.73 -0.05
C ASN A 43 -7.29 1.12 0.08
N ILE A 44 -6.33 1.99 0.36
CA ILE A 44 -4.97 1.65 0.78
C ILE A 44 -4.57 2.62 1.88
N ASP A 45 -4.15 2.09 3.02
CA ASP A 45 -3.55 2.82 4.13
C ASP A 45 -2.14 2.25 4.36
N ALA A 46 -1.11 3.08 4.20
CA ALA A 46 0.27 2.68 4.38
C ALA A 46 1.01 3.64 5.31
N LYS A 47 1.78 3.07 6.24
CA LYS A 47 2.73 3.78 7.11
C LYS A 47 4.07 3.08 7.03
N VAL A 48 5.12 3.87 6.83
CA VAL A 48 6.49 3.38 6.79
C VAL A 48 7.37 4.25 7.66
N HIS A 49 8.13 3.62 8.55
CA HIS A 49 9.22 4.26 9.28
C HIS A 49 10.52 3.53 8.93
N PHE A 50 11.41 4.20 8.19
CA PHE A 50 12.67 3.65 7.73
C PHE A 50 13.82 4.41 8.37
N ALA A 51 14.58 3.75 9.25
CA ALA A 51 15.71 4.33 9.98
C ALA A 51 16.90 3.35 9.95
N PRO A 52 17.69 3.33 8.85
CA PRO A 52 18.75 2.34 8.66
C PRO A 52 19.93 2.49 9.61
N ALA A 53 20.21 3.70 10.11
CA ALA A 53 21.23 3.89 11.14
C ALA A 53 20.86 3.15 12.45
N ASP A 54 19.56 3.01 12.72
CA ASP A 54 19.02 2.26 13.85
C ASP A 54 18.71 0.79 13.47
N ASN A 55 19.11 0.36 12.27
CA ASN A 55 18.77 -0.92 11.65
C ASN A 55 17.26 -1.17 11.67
N LYS A 56 16.40 -0.18 11.44
CA LYS A 56 14.95 -0.31 11.69
C LYS A 56 14.09 -0.09 10.46
N LEU A 57 13.08 -0.96 10.30
CA LEU A 57 11.94 -0.78 9.40
C LEU A 57 10.65 -1.14 10.12
N ASP A 58 9.74 -0.17 10.23
CA ASP A 58 8.34 -0.43 10.57
C ASP A 58 7.50 -0.22 9.32
N LEU A 59 6.66 -1.20 8.99
CA LEU A 59 5.72 -1.17 7.88
C LEU A 59 4.35 -1.60 8.42
N ASP A 60 3.33 -0.79 8.15
CA ASP A 60 1.92 -1.13 8.34
C ASP A 60 1.20 -0.75 7.04
N LEU A 61 0.78 -1.75 6.29
CA LEU A 61 0.03 -1.62 5.04
C LEU A 61 -1.28 -2.39 5.18
N LYS A 62 -2.37 -1.71 4.89
CA LYS A 62 -3.70 -2.30 4.75
C LYS A 62 -4.27 -1.87 3.42
N ALA A 63 -4.80 -2.80 2.66
CA ALA A 63 -5.52 -2.51 1.45
C ALA A 63 -6.72 -3.44 1.34
N SER A 64 -7.84 -2.91 0.88
CA SER A 64 -9.05 -3.70 0.65
C SER A 64 -9.69 -3.26 -0.64
N GLU A 65 -10.06 -4.22 -1.48
CA GLU A 65 -10.84 -4.00 -2.68
C GLU A 65 -11.85 -5.13 -2.92
N PRO A 66 -13.03 -4.80 -3.48
CA PRO A 66 -14.05 -5.78 -3.81
C PRO A 66 -13.62 -6.66 -5.00
N ALA A 67 -14.41 -7.71 -5.28
CA ALA A 67 -14.22 -8.54 -6.46
C ALA A 67 -14.16 -7.71 -7.75
N GLY A 68 -13.25 -8.06 -8.65
CA GLY A 68 -12.99 -7.28 -9.86
C GLY A 68 -12.29 -5.94 -9.60
N GLY A 69 -11.75 -5.73 -8.40
CA GLY A 69 -10.97 -4.54 -8.00
C GLY A 69 -9.61 -4.42 -8.70
N ILE A 70 -8.94 -3.28 -8.51
CA ILE A 70 -7.70 -2.93 -9.22
C ILE A 70 -6.57 -3.93 -8.90
N ILE A 71 -6.40 -4.30 -7.63
CA ILE A 71 -5.36 -5.19 -7.11
C ILE A 71 -5.55 -6.60 -7.68
N ALA A 72 -6.76 -7.15 -7.64
CA ALA A 72 -7.06 -8.48 -8.17
C ALA A 72 -6.73 -8.56 -9.68
N ASN A 73 -7.07 -7.52 -10.44
CA ASN A 73 -6.77 -7.42 -11.87
C ASN A 73 -5.27 -7.21 -12.14
N LEU A 74 -4.61 -6.34 -11.37
CA LEU A 74 -3.16 -6.06 -11.48
C LEU A 74 -2.34 -7.33 -11.24
N LEU A 75 -2.69 -8.10 -10.22
CA LEU A 75 -2.05 -9.37 -9.87
C LEU A 75 -2.49 -10.54 -10.77
N LYS A 76 -3.47 -10.32 -11.66
CA LYS A 76 -4.07 -11.33 -12.55
C LYS A 76 -4.57 -12.55 -11.77
N LEU A 77 -5.25 -12.30 -10.64
CA LEU A 77 -5.83 -13.37 -9.84
C LEU A 77 -6.97 -14.04 -10.63
N PRO A 78 -7.01 -15.38 -10.70
CA PRO A 78 -8.14 -16.10 -11.29
C PRO A 78 -9.46 -15.67 -10.64
N ASP A 79 -10.50 -15.46 -11.44
CA ASP A 79 -11.84 -15.02 -11.02
C ASP A 79 -11.91 -13.63 -10.33
N ALA A 80 -10.78 -12.90 -10.27
CA ALA A 80 -10.66 -11.58 -9.66
C ALA A 80 -11.44 -11.44 -8.33
N PRO A 81 -11.10 -12.25 -7.29
CA PRO A 81 -11.82 -12.24 -6.03
C PRO A 81 -11.68 -10.90 -5.30
N PRO A 82 -12.47 -10.64 -4.25
CA PRO A 82 -12.16 -9.59 -3.28
C PRO A 82 -10.74 -9.81 -2.72
N VAL A 83 -10.02 -8.72 -2.49
CA VAL A 83 -8.66 -8.75 -1.99
C VAL A 83 -8.58 -7.92 -0.71
N ASP A 84 -8.12 -8.56 0.35
CA ASP A 84 -7.70 -7.92 1.58
C ASP A 84 -6.22 -8.22 1.80
N ILE A 85 -5.41 -7.17 1.88
CA ILE A 85 -3.97 -7.23 2.16
C ILE A 85 -3.74 -6.58 3.51
N VAL A 86 -3.09 -7.30 4.41
CA VAL A 86 -2.54 -6.74 5.64
C VAL A 86 -1.08 -7.15 5.68
N VAL A 87 -0.17 -6.19 5.68
CA VAL A 87 1.25 -6.43 5.90
C VAL A 87 1.67 -5.55 7.05
N SER A 88 2.06 -6.18 8.16
CA SER A 88 2.54 -5.48 9.33
C SER A 88 3.83 -6.09 9.83
N GLY A 89 4.83 -5.28 10.13
CA GLY A 89 6.09 -5.77 10.67
C GLY A 89 6.97 -4.65 11.17
N THR A 90 7.68 -4.92 12.26
CA THR A 90 8.63 -4.01 12.88
C THR A 90 9.94 -4.76 13.14
N GLY A 91 11.06 -4.03 13.17
CA GLY A 91 12.33 -4.57 13.62
C GLY A 91 13.49 -4.43 12.63
N PRO A 92 14.52 -5.29 12.77
CA PRO A 92 15.77 -5.17 12.05
C PRO A 92 15.61 -5.15 10.53
N LEU A 93 16.14 -4.16 9.82
CA LEU A 93 16.10 -4.13 8.34
C LEU A 93 16.70 -5.40 7.73
N ALA A 94 17.83 -5.85 8.28
CA ALA A 94 18.53 -7.03 7.78
C ALA A 94 17.72 -8.33 7.91
N ASN A 95 16.80 -8.40 8.88
CA ASN A 95 16.01 -9.59 9.20
C ASN A 95 14.53 -9.24 9.42
N TRP A 96 14.01 -8.30 8.64
CA TRP A 96 12.66 -7.78 8.87
C TRP A 96 11.63 -8.89 8.65
N SER A 97 10.76 -9.12 9.63
CA SER A 97 9.70 -10.13 9.58
C SER A 97 8.33 -9.46 9.52
N GLY A 98 7.72 -9.46 8.33
CA GLY A 98 6.33 -9.10 8.15
C GLY A 98 5.40 -10.26 8.49
N ILE A 99 4.20 -9.93 8.99
CA ILE A 99 3.06 -10.82 9.09
C ILE A 99 2.04 -10.34 8.05
N GLY A 100 1.57 -11.27 7.21
CA GLY A 100 0.50 -11.07 6.25
C GLY A 100 -0.17 -12.35 5.85
#